data_AF-A0AA38HPZ2-F1
#
_entry.id   AF-A0AA38HPZ2-F1
#
_cell.length_a   1.000
_cell.length_b   1.000
_cell.length_c   1.000
_cell.angle_alpha   90.00
_cell.angle_beta   90.00
_cell.angle_gamma   90.00
#
_symmetry.space_group_name_H-M   'P 1'
#
loop_
_entity.id
_entity.type
_entity.pdbx_description
1 polymer ?
#
loop_
_entity_poly.entity_id
_entity_poly.type
_entity_poly.pdbx_seq_one_letter_code
_entity_poly.pdbx_strand_id
1 'polypeptide(L)'
;MPGWIQHLSFGGLTEPSDKWLLQAKECERIFNRFHKTQINKDPYITKRIVNSIKKRSDLPEEIIKAFVLQRIYIKIKWLNVMKFTKLLSNNIPWINGVSKIIITE
;
A
#
# COMPACT_ATOMS: atom_id res chain seq x y z
N MET A 1 23.32 5.94 6.19
CA MET A 1 22.32 5.88 7.27
C MET A 1 21.68 4.50 7.25
N PRO A 2 21.42 3.87 8.40
CA PRO A 2 20.63 2.65 8.46
C PRO A 2 19.23 2.90 7.87
N GLY A 3 18.68 1.94 7.14
CA GLY A 3 17.29 1.98 6.69
C GLY A 3 16.32 1.77 7.85
N TRP A 4 15.03 1.99 7.60
CA TRP A 4 14.00 1.83 8.63
C TRP A 4 13.95 0.40 9.21
N ILE A 5 14.28 -0.62 8.39
CA ILE A 5 14.31 -2.02 8.84
C ILE A 5 15.42 -2.19 9.89
N GLN A 6 16.62 -1.68 9.62
CA GLN A 6 17.73 -1.75 10.57
C GLN A 6 17.47 -0.91 11.83
N HIS A 7 16.69 0.16 11.72
CA HIS A 7 16.32 0.98 12.87
C HIS A 7 15.25 0.33 13.75
N LEU A 8 14.24 -0.31 13.16
CA LEU A 8 13.09 -0.89 13.88
C LEU A 8 13.28 -2.37 14.24
N SER A 9 14.21 -3.06 13.60
CA SER A 9 14.47 -4.47 13.86
C SER A 9 15.46 -4.66 15.02
N PHE A 10 15.13 -5.56 15.94
CA PHE A 10 16.08 -6.14 16.89
C PHE A 10 16.81 -7.37 16.31
N GLY A 11 16.95 -7.44 14.97
CA GLY A 11 17.62 -8.53 14.25
C GLY A 11 16.70 -9.66 13.77
N GLY A 12 15.40 -9.60 14.05
CA GLY A 12 14.43 -10.65 13.66
C GLY A 12 13.63 -10.37 12.39
N LEU A 13 13.80 -9.21 11.75
CA LEU A 13 13.07 -8.86 10.52
C LEU A 13 13.89 -9.25 9.29
N THR A 14 13.20 -9.77 8.27
CA THR A 14 13.82 -10.06 6.97
C THR A 14 14.15 -8.76 6.23
N GLU A 15 15.40 -8.61 5.84
CA GLU A 15 15.84 -7.53 4.96
C GLU A 15 15.63 -7.92 3.48
N PRO A 16 14.87 -7.13 2.70
CA PRO A 16 14.70 -7.39 1.28
C PRO A 16 15.96 -7.06 0.50
N SER A 17 16.28 -7.87 -0.52
CA SER A 17 17.32 -7.52 -1.48
C SER A 17 16.91 -6.35 -2.37
N ASP A 18 17.89 -5.65 -2.94
CA ASP A 18 17.64 -4.55 -3.88
C ASP A 18 16.82 -5.00 -5.10
N LYS A 19 17.09 -6.21 -5.63
CA LYS A 19 16.31 -6.79 -6.74
C LYS A 19 14.84 -6.93 -6.37
N TRP A 20 14.55 -7.46 -5.18
CA TRP A 20 13.19 -7.59 -4.69
C TRP A 20 12.51 -6.22 -4.51
N LEU A 21 13.23 -5.25 -3.94
CA LEU A 21 12.71 -3.91 -3.73
C LEU A 21 12.32 -3.23 -5.06
N LEU A 22 13.11 -3.41 -6.12
CA LEU A 22 12.78 -2.93 -7.47
C LEU A 22 11.51 -3.59 -8.02
N GLN A 23 11.38 -4.91 -7.90
CA GLN A 23 10.17 -5.62 -8.34
C GLN A 23 8.93 -5.18 -7.56
N ALA A 24 9.05 -5.00 -6.25
CA ALA A 24 7.97 -4.51 -5.39
C ALA A 24 7.52 -3.09 -5.77
N LYS A 25 8.46 -2.20 -6.09
CA LYS A 25 8.18 -0.84 -6.60
C LYS A 25 7.41 -0.89 -7.92
N GLU A 26 7.75 -1.80 -8.82
CA GLU A 26 7.02 -1.97 -10.07
C GLU A 26 5.60 -2.52 -9.86
N CYS A 27 5.44 -3.48 -8.96
CA CYS A 27 4.12 -3.97 -8.56
C CYS A 27 3.27 -2.82 -8.01
N GLU A 28 3.85 -1.98 -7.15
CA GLU A 28 3.19 -0.81 -6.56
C GLU A 28 2.80 0.25 -7.60
N ARG A 29 3.69 0.55 -8.55
CA ARG A 29 3.44 1.50 -9.63
C ARG A 29 2.25 1.05 -10.49
N ILE A 30 2.17 -0.25 -10.79
CA ILE A 30 1.06 -0.82 -11.56
C ILE A 30 -0.22 -0.80 -10.72
N PHE A 31 -0.17 -1.24 -9.46
CA PHE A 31 -1.30 -1.19 -8.53
C PHE A 31 -1.92 0.22 -8.44
N ASN A 32 -1.08 1.24 -8.25
CA ASN A 32 -1.52 2.64 -8.14
C ASN A 32 -2.11 3.19 -9.44
N ARG A 33 -1.70 2.69 -10.61
CA ARG A 33 -2.34 3.05 -11.88
C ARG A 33 -3.80 2.61 -11.94
N PHE A 34 -4.11 1.44 -11.40
CA PHE A 34 -5.47 0.89 -11.41
C PHE A 34 -6.37 1.55 -10.37
N HIS A 35 -5.87 1.77 -9.15
CA HIS A 35 -6.67 2.26 -8.03
C HIS A 35 -6.64 3.81 -7.90
N LYS A 36 -5.55 4.47 -8.27
CA LYS A 36 -5.36 5.92 -8.08
C LYS A 36 -5.69 6.33 -6.63
N THR A 37 -6.61 7.28 -6.45
CA THR A 37 -7.03 7.81 -5.15
C THR A 37 -8.12 6.97 -4.47
N GLN A 38 -8.77 6.02 -5.15
CA GLN A 38 -9.89 5.25 -4.62
C GLN A 38 -9.69 3.74 -4.84
N ILE A 39 -10.65 2.91 -4.43
CA ILE A 39 -10.68 1.52 -4.89
C ILE A 39 -11.41 1.47 -6.22
N ASN A 40 -10.71 1.04 -7.28
CA ASN A 40 -11.34 0.68 -8.53
C ASN A 40 -12.25 -0.55 -8.31
N LYS A 41 -13.52 -0.42 -8.69
CA LYS A 41 -14.59 -1.41 -8.51
C LYS A 41 -14.92 -2.18 -9.79
N ASP A 42 -14.15 -1.98 -10.87
CA ASP A 42 -14.32 -2.70 -12.12
C ASP A 42 -14.29 -4.21 -11.86
N PRO A 43 -15.09 -4.99 -12.60
CA PRO A 43 -15.03 -6.44 -12.54
C PRO A 43 -13.60 -6.96 -12.78
N TYR A 44 -13.23 -7.98 -12.02
CA TYR A 44 -11.96 -8.70 -12.18
C TYR A 44 -10.70 -7.82 -12.02
N ILE A 45 -10.79 -6.73 -11.25
CA ILE A 45 -9.68 -5.78 -11.05
C ILE A 45 -8.38 -6.48 -10.60
N THR A 46 -8.46 -7.41 -9.65
CA THR A 46 -7.31 -8.19 -9.18
C THR A 46 -6.67 -8.99 -10.30
N LYS A 47 -7.46 -9.68 -11.13
CA LYS A 47 -6.96 -10.45 -12.28
C LYS A 47 -6.26 -9.53 -13.30
N ARG A 48 -6.82 -8.35 -13.55
CA ARG A 48 -6.24 -7.35 -14.47
C ARG A 48 -4.91 -6.80 -13.96
N ILE A 49 -4.81 -6.53 -12.66
CA ILE A 49 -3.56 -6.06 -12.04
C ILE A 49 -2.50 -7.17 -12.10
N VAL A 50 -2.85 -8.39 -11.67
CA VAL A 50 -1.94 -9.56 -11.71
C VAL A 50 -1.40 -9.76 -13.13
N ASN A 51 -2.27 -9.80 -14.14
CA ASN A 51 -1.86 -9.93 -15.53
C ASN A 51 -0.98 -8.78 -16.03
N SER A 52 -1.17 -7.57 -15.52
CA SER A 52 -0.36 -6.41 -15.88
C SER A 52 1.04 -6.47 -15.26
N ILE A 53 1.15 -6.99 -14.04
CA ILE A 53 2.43 -7.20 -13.35
C ILE A 53 3.20 -8.37 -13.99
N LYS A 54 2.53 -9.50 -14.27
CA LYS A 54 3.15 -10.67 -14.92
C LYS A 54 3.82 -10.35 -16.26
N LYS A 55 3.29 -9.37 -17.01
CA LYS A 55 3.89 -8.92 -18.28
C LYS A 55 5.22 -8.17 -18.12
N ARG A 56 5.58 -7.78 -16.89
CA ARG A 56 6.69 -6.86 -16.57
C ARG A 56 7.60 -7.39 -15.48
N SER A 57 7.38 -8.62 -15.01
CA SER A 57 8.06 -9.20 -13.86
C SER A 57 8.18 -10.72 -14.02
N ASP A 58 9.31 -11.26 -13.59
CA ASP A 58 9.64 -12.68 -13.44
C ASP A 58 9.11 -13.27 -12.12
N LEU A 59 8.34 -12.52 -11.33
CA LEU A 59 7.78 -13.01 -10.07
C LEU A 59 6.77 -14.14 -10.29
N PRO A 60 6.78 -15.16 -9.42
CA PRO A 60 5.74 -16.18 -9.42
C PRO A 60 4.34 -15.58 -9.24
N GLU A 61 3.33 -16.19 -9.86
CA GLU A 61 1.98 -15.64 -9.88
C GLU A 61 1.38 -15.54 -8.48
N GLU A 62 1.64 -16.53 -7.63
CA GLU A 62 1.21 -16.59 -6.24
C GLU A 62 1.75 -15.41 -5.43
N ILE A 63 2.99 -15.01 -5.68
CA ILE A 63 3.63 -13.86 -5.03
C ILE A 63 2.96 -12.56 -5.50
N ILE A 64 2.70 -12.43 -6.79
CA ILE A 64 2.00 -11.27 -7.36
C ILE A 64 0.58 -11.17 -6.77
N LYS A 65 -0.15 -12.29 -6.68
CA LYS A 65 -1.48 -12.34 -6.07
C LYS A 65 -1.44 -11.92 -4.61
N ALA A 66 -0.51 -12.47 -3.82
CA ALA A 66 -0.34 -12.12 -2.42
C ALA A 66 -0.06 -10.62 -2.24
N PHE A 67 0.85 -10.06 -3.05
CA PHE A 67 1.14 -8.63 -3.06
C PHE A 67 -0.12 -7.80 -3.35
N VAL A 68 -0.84 -8.11 -4.42
CA VAL A 68 -2.03 -7.33 -4.84
C VAL A 68 -3.11 -7.40 -3.75
N LEU A 69 -3.40 -8.58 -3.21
CA LEU A 69 -4.39 -8.73 -2.13
C LEU A 69 -4.00 -7.93 -0.88
N GLN A 70 -2.73 -8.01 -0.47
CA GLN A 70 -2.24 -7.25 0.68
C GLN A 70 -2.34 -5.73 0.44
N ARG A 71 -2.02 -5.24 -0.75
CA ARG A 71 -2.13 -3.80 -1.06
C ARG A 71 -3.58 -3.33 -1.14
N ILE A 72 -4.51 -4.15 -1.66
CA ILE A 72 -5.95 -3.85 -1.59
C ILE A 72 -6.39 -3.68 -0.14
N TYR A 73 -6.03 -4.63 0.73
CA TYR A 73 -6.38 -4.58 2.14
C TYR A 73 -5.84 -3.32 2.84
N ILE A 74 -4.56 -3.01 2.65
CA ILE A 74 -3.92 -1.80 3.19
C ILE A 74 -4.62 -0.53 2.67
N LYS A 75 -4.93 -0.45 1.38
CA LYS A 75 -5.60 0.71 0.77
C LYS A 75 -7.01 0.91 1.33
N ILE A 76 -7.78 -0.16 1.53
CA ILE A 76 -9.11 -0.09 2.14
C ILE A 76 -9.00 0.44 3.57
N LYS A 77 -8.07 -0.09 4.38
CA LYS A 77 -7.83 0.41 5.73
C LYS A 77 -7.50 1.90 5.74
N TRP A 78 -6.58 2.32 4.88
CA TRP A 78 -6.20 3.72 4.76
C TRP A 78 -7.39 4.61 4.36
N LEU A 79 -8.19 4.20 3.37
CA LEU A 79 -9.39 4.95 2.97
C LEU A 79 -10.42 5.04 4.09
N ASN A 80 -10.57 3.99 4.89
CA ASN A 80 -11.47 4.01 6.06
C ASN A 80 -10.97 4.98 7.14
N VAL A 81 -9.67 4.97 7.44
CA VAL A 81 -9.06 5.93 8.37
C VAL A 81 -9.27 7.35 7.86
N MET A 82 -8.95 7.63 6.59
CA MET A 82 -9.13 8.97 6.00
C MET A 82 -10.59 9.44 6.05
N LYS A 83 -11.54 8.55 5.78
CA LYS A 83 -12.97 8.86 5.87
C LYS A 83 -13.37 9.19 7.32
N PHE A 84 -12.93 8.39 8.28
CA PHE A 84 -13.20 8.60 9.69
C PHE A 84 -12.59 9.91 10.21
N THR A 85 -11.33 10.15 9.89
CA THR A 85 -10.62 11.38 10.26
C THR A 85 -11.31 12.62 9.69
N LYS A 86 -11.78 12.58 8.43
CA LYS A 86 -12.55 13.67 7.82
C LYS A 86 -13.90 13.89 8.52
N LEU A 87 -14.57 12.82 8.96
CA LEU A 87 -15.81 12.94 9.73
C LEU A 87 -15.56 13.60 11.09
N LEU A 88 -14.48 13.22 11.78
CA LEU A 88 -14.12 13.83 13.06
C LEU A 88 -13.77 15.31 12.91
N SER A 89 -12.95 15.69 11.92
CA SER A 89 -12.58 17.10 11.69
C SER A 89 -13.79 17.98 11.38
N ASN A 90 -14.78 17.44 10.67
CA ASN A 90 -15.99 18.17 10.29
C ASN A 90 -16.98 18.32 11.45
N ASN A 91 -17.06 17.33 12.35
CA ASN A 91 -18.01 17.32 13.46
C ASN A 91 -17.44 17.88 14.77
N ILE A 92 -16.11 17.93 14.91
CA ILE A 92 -15.44 18.41 16.13
C ILE A 92 -14.23 19.28 15.72
N PRO A 93 -14.44 20.59 15.44
CA PRO A 93 -13.45 21.45 14.82
C PRO A 93 -12.14 21.64 15.61
N TRP A 94 -12.15 21.42 16.93
CA TRP A 94 -10.95 21.54 17.77
C TRP A 94 -10.02 20.31 17.75
N ILE A 95 -10.39 19.20 17.09
CA ILE A 95 -9.55 18.00 16.98
C ILE A 95 -8.50 18.12 15.85
N ASN A 96 -8.51 19.21 15.08
CA ASN A 96 -7.63 19.41 13.91
C ASN A 96 -6.11 19.28 14.17
N GLY A 97 -5.66 19.35 15.43
CA GLY A 97 -4.26 19.09 15.80
C GLY A 97 -3.88 17.59 15.81
N VAL A 98 -4.81 16.70 16.15
CA VAL A 98 -4.54 15.24 16.26
C VAL A 98 -4.61 14.56 14.89
N SER A 99 -5.49 15.04 14.01
CA SER A 99 -5.65 14.54 12.65
C SER A 99 -4.40 14.71 11.78
N LYS A 100 -3.58 15.74 12.04
CA LYS A 100 -2.33 15.98 11.31
C LYS A 100 -1.25 14.95 11.65
N ILE A 101 -1.19 14.49 12.90
CA ILE A 101 -0.16 13.55 13.38
C ILE A 101 -0.29 12.18 12.69
N ILE A 102 -1.52 11.74 12.40
CA ILE A 102 -1.80 10.43 11.78
C ILE A 102 -1.49 10.41 10.25
N ILE A 103 -1.36 11.58 9.61
CA ILE A 103 -1.24 11.69 8.15
C ILE A 103 0.23 11.96 7.71
N THR A 104 1.13 12.30 8.65
CA THR A 104 2.50 12.72 8.35
C THR A 104 3.60 11.74 8.75
N GLU A 105 3.28 10.53 9.20
CA GLU A 105 4.25 9.45 9.45
C GLU A 105 4.25 8.38 8.34
#